data_AF-X0VXN0-F1
#
_entry.id   AF-X0VXN0-F1
#
_cell.length_a   1.000
_cell.length_b   1.000
_cell.length_c   1.000
_cell.angle_alpha   90.00
_cell.angle_beta   90.00
_cell.angle_gamma   90.00
#
_symmetry.space_group_name_H-M   'P 1'
#
loop_
_entity.id
_entity.type
_entity.pdbx_description
1 polymer ?
#
loop_
_entity_poly.entity_id
_entity_poly.type
_entity_poly.pdbx_seq_one_letter_code
_entity_poly.pdbx_strand_id
1 'polypeptide(L)' 'MTRIRLTDISPDGVRIFVDWDKFVPGASVFIPAINTIKAIDHVTDATKLTKKDITYRVSVENGKHGVRVWRLR' A
#
# COMPACT_ATOMS: atom_id res chain seq x y z
N MET A 1 9.36 -16.83 -16.15
CA MET A 1 10.16 -16.04 -15.21
C MET A 1 9.24 -15.05 -14.50
N THR A 2 8.66 -15.43 -13.36
CA THR A 2 7.75 -14.54 -12.62
C THR A 2 8.59 -13.75 -11.62
N ARG A 3 8.91 -12.50 -11.97
CA ARG A 3 9.67 -11.57 -11.13
C ARG A 3 8.74 -11.00 -10.06
N ILE A 4 8.45 -11.78 -9.03
CA ILE A 4 7.75 -11.34 -7.83
C ILE A 4 8.66 -10.37 -7.07
N ARG A 5 8.49 -9.06 -7.28
CA ARG A 5 9.01 -8.03 -6.36
C ARG A 5 8.08 -7.98 -5.15
N LEU A 6 8.22 -8.96 -4.26
CA LEU A 6 7.54 -9.02 -2.98
C LEU A 6 8.19 -8.00 -2.04
N THR A 7 7.69 -6.78 -2.00
CA THR A 7 7.97 -5.88 -0.88
C THR A 7 7.09 -6.32 0.28
N ASP A 8 7.74 -6.88 1.29
CA ASP A 8 7.12 -7.27 2.55
C ASP A 8 6.71 -6.00 3.30
N ILE A 9 5.41 -5.74 3.36
CA ILE A 9 4.88 -4.63 4.17
C ILE A 9 4.30 -5.27 5.42
N SER A 10 5.01 -5.05 6.54
CA SER A 10 4.66 -5.54 7.87
C SER A 10 4.29 -4.37 8.80
N PRO A 11 3.17 -3.65 8.57
CA PRO A 11 2.80 -2.49 9.39
C PRO A 11 2.27 -2.89 10.78
N ASP A 12 1.85 -4.15 10.93
CA ASP A 12 1.21 -4.68 12.15
C ASP A 12 1.68 -6.11 12.51
N GLY A 13 2.77 -6.57 11.88
CA GLY A 13 3.21 -7.98 11.95
C GLY A 13 2.46 -8.92 10.99
N VAL A 14 1.46 -8.41 10.27
CA VAL A 14 0.82 -9.11 9.15
C VAL A 14 1.57 -8.80 7.87
N ARG A 15 2.10 -9.83 7.21
CA ARG A 15 2.78 -9.70 5.92
C ARG A 15 1.74 -9.48 4.82
N ILE A 16 1.74 -8.27 4.26
CA ILE A 16 0.85 -7.93 3.14
C ILE A 16 1.69 -7.94 1.87
N PHE A 17 1.33 -8.84 0.95
CA PHE A 17 1.97 -8.94 -0.34
C PHE A 17 1.19 -8.09 -1.35
N VAL A 18 1.77 -6.95 -1.75
CA VAL A 18 1.22 -6.08 -2.78
C VAL A 18 2.14 -6.13 -3.99
N ASP A 19 1.56 -6.38 -5.16
CA ASP A 19 2.29 -6.34 -6.42
C ASP A 19 2.38 -4.89 -6.92
N TRP A 20 3.47 -4.22 -6.58
CA TRP A 20 3.69 -2.81 -6.93
C TRP A 20 4.02 -2.58 -8.40
N ASP A 21 4.39 -3.63 -9.14
CA ASP A 21 4.61 -3.55 -10.59
C ASP A 21 3.29 -3.25 -11.32
N LYS A 22 2.19 -3.84 -10.81
CA LYS A 22 0.83 -3.55 -11.27
C LYS A 22 0.24 -2.25 -10.71
N PHE A 23 0.93 -1.59 -9.79
CA PHE A 23 0.47 -0.34 -9.20
C PHE A 23 0.80 0.84 -10.13
N VAL A 24 0.09 0.90 -11.27
CA VAL A 24 0.21 1.95 -12.31
C VAL A 24 -0.53 3.24 -11.93
N PRO A 25 -0.21 4.41 -12.51
CA PRO A 25 -0.99 5.63 -12.33
C PRO A 25 -2.47 5.39 -12.66
N GLY A 26 -3.36 5.78 -11.75
CA GLY A 26 -4.80 5.48 -11.79
C GLY A 26 -5.21 4.20 -11.04
N ALA A 27 -4.26 3.37 -10.61
CA ALA A 27 -4.55 2.20 -9.79
C ALA A 27 -4.85 2.60 -8.34
N SER A 28 -5.70 1.80 -7.68
CA SER A 28 -5.97 1.91 -6.25
C SER A 28 -5.73 0.57 -5.58
N VAL A 29 -5.11 0.58 -4.41
CA VAL A 29 -4.88 -0.60 -3.58
C VAL A 29 -5.46 -0.37 -2.19
N PHE A 30 -6.10 -1.39 -1.64
CA PHE A 30 -6.56 -1.38 -0.25
C PHE A 30 -5.64 -2.25 0.59
N ILE A 31 -5.07 -1.67 1.64
CA ILE A 31 -4.16 -2.34 2.57
C ILE A 31 -4.84 -2.36 3.95
N PRO A 32 -5.32 -3.52 4.42
CA PRO A 32 -5.85 -3.65 5.77
C PRO A 32 -4.69 -3.53 6.78
N ALA A 33 -4.66 -2.44 7.53
CA ALA A 33 -3.61 -2.13 8.49
C ALA A 33 -4.21 -1.33 9.64
N ILE A 34 -3.94 -1.76 10.87
CA ILE A 34 -4.32 -1.02 12.08
C ILE A 34 -3.43 0.24 12.17
N ASN A 35 -2.11 0.07 12.02
CA ASN A 35 -1.16 1.18 11.90
C ASN A 35 -1.08 1.72 10.47
N THR A 36 -2.04 2.56 10.10
CA THR A 36 -2.08 3.22 8.79
C THR A 36 -0.86 4.10 8.51
N ILE A 37 -0.29 4.75 9.54
CA ILE A 37 0.92 5.59 9.42
C ILE A 37 2.12 4.76 8.99
N LYS A 38 2.37 3.63 9.65
CA LYS A 38 3.45 2.69 9.26
C LYS A 38 3.18 2.06 7.91
N ALA A 39 1.92 1.72 7.62
CA ALA A 39 1.54 1.17 6.33
C ALA A 39 1.89 2.13 5.18
N ILE A 40 1.60 3.43 5.32
CA ILE A 40 1.95 4.43 4.31
C ILE A 40 3.46 4.56 4.16
N ASP A 41 4.20 4.57 5.26
CA ASP A 41 5.66 4.68 5.24
C ASP A 41 6.30 3.51 4.47
N HIS A 42 5.88 2.28 4.80
CA HIS A 42 6.30 1.07 4.11
C HIS A 42 5.86 1.06 2.64
N VAL A 43 4.66 1.56 2.33
CA VAL A 43 4.17 1.69 0.95
C VAL A 43 5.02 2.67 0.16
N THR A 44 5.36 3.83 0.73
CA THR A 44 6.24 4.81 0.08
C THR A 44 7.65 4.26 -0.14
N ASP A 45 8.18 3.49 0.81
CA ASP A 45 9.49 2.85 0.69
C ASP A 45 9.47 1.74 -0.38
N ALA A 46 8.47 0.86 -0.33
CA ALA A 46 8.26 -0.24 -1.27
C ALA A 46 8.08 0.23 -2.71
N THR A 47 7.32 1.32 -2.91
CA THR A 47 7.06 1.88 -4.24
C THR A 47 8.17 2.83 -4.71
N LYS A 48 9.06 3.27 -3.81
CA LYS A 48 9.97 4.40 -4.02
C LYS A 48 9.25 5.66 -4.54
N LEU A 49 7.95 5.80 -4.27
CA LEU A 49 7.15 6.94 -4.70
C LEU A 49 7.10 7.98 -3.58
N THR A 50 7.00 9.25 -3.99
CA THR A 50 6.84 10.35 -3.04
C THR A 50 5.38 10.46 -2.61
N LYS A 51 5.10 10.95 -1.40
CA LYS A 51 3.75 11.27 -0.89
C LYS A 51 2.94 12.22 -1.80
N LYS A 52 3.56 12.85 -2.79
CA LYS A 52 2.90 13.71 -3.79
C LYS A 52 2.28 12.91 -4.94
N ASP A 53 2.82 11.74 -5.25
CA ASP A 53 2.37 10.88 -6.36
C ASP A 53 1.32 9.86 -5.90
N ILE A 54 1.16 9.70 -4.59
CA ILE A 54 0.16 8.83 -3.98
C ILE A 54 -0.82 9.65 -3.14
N THR A 55 -2.12 9.37 -3.29
CA THR A 55 -3.15 9.80 -2.35
C THR A 55 -3.51 8.61 -1.49
N TYR A 56 -3.78 8.81 -0.20
CA TYR A 56 -4.27 7.74 0.64
C TYR A 56 -5.42 8.22 1.52
N ARG A 57 -6.28 7.29 1.90
CA ARG A 57 -7.42 7.53 2.79
C ARG A 57 -7.56 6.35 3.72
N VAL A 58 -7.61 6.66 5.01
CA VAL A 58 -7.92 5.67 6.04
C VAL A 58 -9.41 5.36 5.96
N SER A 59 -9.75 4.09 5.87
CA SER A 59 -11.14 3.64 5.83
C SER A 59 -11.29 2.28 6.48
N VAL A 60 -12.49 2.02 6.99
CA VAL A 60 -12.85 0.73 7.56
C VAL A 60 -13.79 0.06 6.56
N GLU A 61 -13.28 -0.89 5.78
CA GLU A 61 -14.11 -1.71 4.89
C GLU A 61 -14.38 -3.06 5.55
N ASN A 62 -15.65 -3.45 5.60
CA ASN A 62 -16.11 -4.76 6.06
C ASN A 62 -15.59 -5.17 7.46
N GLY A 63 -15.53 -4.20 8.40
CA GLY A 63 -15.04 -4.40 9.76
C GLY A 63 -13.51 -4.48 9.90
N LYS A 64 -12.75 -4.25 8.81
CA LYS A 64 -11.29 -4.24 8.81
C LYS A 64 -10.78 -2.82 8.63
N HIS A 65 -10.05 -2.32 9.64
CA HIS A 65 -9.40 -1.02 9.56
C HIS A 65 -8.22 -1.08 8.57
N GLY A 66 -8.12 -0.08 7.71
CA GLY A 66 -7.06 -0.05 6.72
C GLY A 66 -6.88 1.29 6.05
N VAL A 67 -5.97 1.31 5.09
CA VAL A 67 -5.66 2.46 4.26
C VAL A 67 -5.82 2.09 2.79
N ARG A 68 -6.59 2.89 2.08
CA ARG A 68 -6.69 2.82 0.63
C ARG A 68 -5.73 3.82 0.03
N VAL A 69 -4.89 3.39 -0.89
CA VAL A 69 -3.88 4.22 -1.55
C VAL A 69 -4.19 4.24 -3.05
N TRP A 70 -4.24 5.43 -3.62
CA TRP A 70 -4.39 5.69 -5.04
C TRP A 70 -3.09 6.26 -5.58
N ARG A 71 -2.66 5.76 -6.73
CA ARG A 71 -1.55 6.35 -7.46
C ARG A 71 -2.08 7.40 -8.42
N LEU A 72 -1.65 8.64 -8.26
CA LEU A 72 -2.02 9.75 -9.13
C LEU A 72 -1.08 9.88 -10.33
N ARG A 73 0.22 9.55 -10.17
CA ARG A 73 1.27 9.70 -11.18
C ARG A 73 2.23 8.52 -11.28
#